data_AF-A0A095UFI3-F1
#
_entry.id   AF-A0A095UFI3-F1
#
_cell.length_a   1.000
_cell.length_b   1.000
_cell.length_c   1.000
_cell.angle_alpha   90.00
_cell.angle_beta   90.00
_cell.angle_gamma   90.00
#
_symmetry.space_group_name_H-M   'P 1'
#
loop_
_entity.id
_entity.type
_entity.pdbx_description
1 polymer ?
#
loop_
_entity_poly.entity_id
_entity_poly.type
_entity_poly.pdbx_seq_one_letter_code
_entity_poly.pdbx_strand_id
1 'polypeptide(L)' 'MTADRVALIDWDEAHVDVPDLDLVLPGNAADLDDGAHDIAAQASAAWEAAVCWKDEYAVERLAEVRAV' A
#
# COMPACT_ATOMS: atom_id res chain seq x y z
N MET A 1 15.59 10.10 -16.50
CA MET A 1 14.36 10.89 -16.30
C MET A 1 14.41 12.05 -17.28
N THR A 2 13.31 12.31 -17.97
CA THR A 2 13.17 13.44 -18.90
C THR A 2 11.88 14.18 -18.56
N ALA A 3 11.64 15.34 -19.17
CA ALA A 3 10.39 16.07 -18.95
C ALA A 3 9.13 15.18 -19.15
N ASP A 4 9.18 14.26 -20.12
CA ASP A 4 8.04 13.39 -20.46
C ASP A 4 8.14 11.96 -19.91
N ARG A 5 9.10 11.67 -19.02
CA ARG A 5 9.31 10.30 -18.51
C ARG A 5 9.67 10.27 -17.03
N VAL A 6 8.86 9.54 -16.29
CA VAL A 6 9.08 9.21 -14.88
C VAL A 6 9.91 7.93 -14.75
N ALA A 7 10.62 7.80 -13.63
CA ALA A 7 11.30 6.59 -13.22
C ALA A 7 10.97 6.32 -11.76
N LEU A 8 10.76 5.05 -11.41
CA LEU A 8 10.61 4.59 -10.05
C LEU A 8 11.99 4.23 -9.49
N ILE A 9 12.26 4.62 -8.26
CA ILE A 9 13.51 4.36 -7.53
C ILE A 9 13.17 3.71 -6.19
N ASP A 10 14.19 3.32 -5.42
CA ASP A 10 14.01 2.75 -4.08
C ASP A 10 13.23 1.43 -4.08
N TRP A 11 13.76 0.45 -4.83
CA TRP A 11 13.15 -0.87 -5.05
C TRP A 11 13.51 -1.90 -3.97
N ASP A 12 14.18 -1.52 -2.89
CA ASP A 12 14.61 -2.46 -1.84
C ASP A 12 13.46 -3.01 -1.00
N GLU A 13 12.35 -2.29 -0.92
CA GLU A 13 11.09 -2.75 -0.31
C GLU A 13 10.12 -3.41 -1.30
N ALA A 14 10.46 -3.44 -2.59
CA ALA A 14 9.57 -3.99 -3.61
C ALA A 14 9.41 -5.52 -3.50
N HIS A 15 8.21 -6.01 -3.80
CA HIS A 15 7.86 -7.43 -3.74
C HIS A 15 7.08 -7.87 -4.98
N VAL A 16 7.01 -9.18 -5.23
CA VAL A 16 6.10 -9.76 -6.24
C VAL A 16 4.75 -9.98 -5.56
N ASP A 17 3.78 -9.12 -5.86
CA ASP A 17 2.43 -9.17 -5.30
C ASP A 17 1.35 -8.80 -6.34
N VAL A 18 0.21 -8.30 -5.86
CA VAL A 18 -0.91 -7.86 -6.71
C VAL A 18 -0.74 -6.37 -7.05
N PRO A 19 -0.88 -5.98 -8.34
CA PRO A 19 -0.67 -4.58 -8.76
C PRO A 19 -1.54 -3.55 -8.06
N ASP A 20 -2.70 -3.96 -7.54
CA ASP A 20 -3.61 -3.07 -6.81
C ASP A 20 -2.97 -2.45 -5.56
N LEU A 21 -1.95 -3.10 -4.99
CA LEU A 21 -1.21 -2.58 -3.83
C LEU A 21 -0.35 -1.35 -4.19
N ASP A 22 0.17 -1.28 -5.42
CA ASP A 22 0.87 -0.09 -5.92
C ASP A 22 -0.09 1.08 -6.18
N LEU A 23 -1.40 0.80 -6.29
CA LEU A 23 -2.44 1.74 -6.71
C LEU A 23 -3.28 2.29 -5.56
N VAL A 24 -3.21 1.70 -4.36
CA VAL A 24 -3.94 2.18 -3.16
C VAL A 24 -3.24 3.36 -2.48
N LEU A 25 -3.07 4.43 -3.25
CA LEU A 25 -2.38 5.63 -2.79
C LEU A 25 -3.31 6.56 -2.00
N PRO A 26 -2.81 7.23 -0.95
CA PRO A 26 -3.60 8.21 -0.19
C PRO A 26 -4.21 9.29 -1.10
N GLY A 27 -5.53 9.43 -1.08
CA GLY A 27 -6.26 10.45 -1.84
C GLY A 27 -6.39 10.19 -3.34
N ASN A 28 -5.93 9.04 -3.84
CA ASN A 28 -6.11 8.62 -5.23
C ASN A 28 -6.16 7.09 -5.32
N ALA A 29 -7.37 6.55 -5.39
CA ALA A 29 -7.60 5.10 -5.53
C ALA A 29 -7.41 4.58 -6.97
N ALA A 30 -6.82 5.36 -7.88
CA ALA A 30 -6.53 4.96 -9.27
C ALA A 30 -7.74 4.34 -10.02
N ASP A 31 -8.94 4.87 -9.78
CA ASP A 31 -10.21 4.36 -10.31
C ASP A 31 -10.52 2.88 -9.94
N LEU A 32 -9.91 2.34 -8.88
CA LEU A 32 -10.33 1.06 -8.29
C LEU A 32 -11.80 1.15 -7.85
N ASP A 33 -12.56 0.10 -8.11
CA ASP A 33 -13.92 -0.01 -7.55
C ASP A 33 -13.87 -0.18 -6.03
N ASP A 34 -14.99 0.09 -5.37
CA ASP A 34 -15.08 0.09 -3.91
C ASP A 34 -14.59 -1.22 -3.27
N GLY A 35 -14.83 -2.37 -3.92
CA GLY A 35 -14.41 -3.67 -3.41
C GLY A 35 -12.91 -3.91 -3.58
N ALA A 36 -12.37 -3.61 -4.76
CA ALA A 36 -10.95 -3.69 -5.04
C ALA A 36 -10.15 -2.73 -4.13
N HIS A 37 -10.63 -1.50 -3.97
CA HIS A 37 -10.01 -0.50 -3.09
C HIS A 37 -10.04 -0.94 -1.62
N ASP A 38 -11.15 -1.48 -1.12
CA ASP A 38 -11.23 -1.95 0.27
C ASP A 38 -10.26 -3.12 0.53
N ILE A 39 -10.16 -4.08 -0.40
CA ILE A 39 -9.21 -5.20 -0.29
C ILE A 39 -7.76 -4.69 -0.32
N ALA A 40 -7.43 -3.81 -1.26
CA ALA A 40 -6.09 -3.24 -1.39
C ALA A 40 -5.70 -2.42 -0.14
N ALA A 41 -6.64 -1.66 0.41
CA ALA A 41 -6.41 -0.87 1.63
C ALA A 41 -6.12 -1.76 2.85
N GLN A 42 -6.85 -2.87 3.00
CA GLN A 42 -6.59 -3.85 4.05
C GLN A 42 -5.21 -4.51 3.89
N ALA A 43 -4.84 -4.87 2.66
CA ALA A 43 -3.53 -5.45 2.36
C ALA A 43 -2.39 -4.45 2.65
N SER A 44 -2.55 -3.18 2.27
CA SER A 44 -1.58 -2.12 2.55
C SER A 44 -1.39 -1.92 4.05
N ALA A 45 -2.47 -1.82 4.82
CA ALA A 45 -2.40 -1.67 6.27
C ALA A 45 -1.70 -2.86 6.94
N ALA A 46 -2.00 -4.08 6.49
CA ALA A 46 -1.35 -5.28 6.99
C ALA A 46 0.15 -5.32 6.66
N TRP A 47 0.53 -4.94 5.44
CA TRP A 47 1.93 -4.88 5.01
C TRP A 47 2.72 -3.86 5.83
N GLU A 48 2.23 -2.62 5.94
CA GLU A 48 2.90 -1.57 6.71
C GLU A 48 3.06 -1.94 8.18
N ALA A 49 2.03 -2.53 8.79
CA ALA A 49 2.13 -3.04 10.16
C ALA A 49 3.19 -4.16 10.33
N ALA A 50 3.40 -4.97 9.29
CA ALA A 50 4.34 -6.10 9.33
C ALA A 50 5.80 -5.70 9.05
N VAL A 51 6.02 -4.69 8.21
CA VAL A 51 7.37 -4.25 7.79
C VAL A 51 7.93 -3.14 8.67
N CYS A 52 7.08 -2.32 9.28
CA CYS A 52 7.53 -1.29 10.21
C CYS A 52 8.13 -1.91 11.49
N TRP A 53 9.01 -1.14 12.13
CA TRP A 53 9.47 -1.47 13.47
C TRP A 53 8.29 -1.23 14.42
N LYS A 54 8.24 -1.89 15.59
CA LYS A 54 7.08 -1.87 16.53
C LYS A 54 6.84 -0.49 17.18
N ASP A 55 6.69 0.53 16.37
CA ASP A 55 6.40 1.91 16.71
C ASP A 55 4.89 2.16 16.70
N GLU A 56 4.51 3.40 17.00
CA GLU A 56 3.11 3.81 17.06
C GLU A 56 2.43 3.68 15.69
N TYR A 57 3.16 3.93 14.59
CA TYR A 57 2.63 3.81 13.24
C TYR A 57 2.23 2.36 12.91
N ALA A 58 3.10 1.40 13.22
CA ALA A 58 2.80 -0.02 13.00
C ALA A 58 1.53 -0.47 13.77
N VAL A 59 1.31 0.07 14.97
CA VAL A 59 0.12 -0.23 15.79
C VAL A 59 -1.14 0.39 15.18
N GLU A 60 -1.07 1.62 14.69
CA GLU A 60 -2.19 2.29 14.01
C GLU A 60 -2.60 1.54 12.74
N ARG A 61 -1.63 1.14 11.90
CA ARG A 61 -1.90 0.37 10.68
C ARG A 61 -2.50 -1.00 10.99
N LEU A 62 -2.01 -1.68 12.02
CA LEU A 62 -2.60 -2.96 12.44
C LEU A 62 -4.06 -2.82 12.89
N ALA A 63 -4.44 -1.70 13.52
CA ALA A 63 -5.80 -1.46 13.97
C ALA A 63 -6.80 -1.27 12.81
N GLU A 64 -6.32 -0.95 11.61
CA GLU A 64 -7.16 -0.84 10.40
C GLU A 64 -7.47 -2.20 9.76
N VAL A 65 -6.73 -3.27 10.11
CA VAL A 65 -6.91 -4.60 9.54
C VAL A 65 -8.05 -5.35 10.24
N ARG A 66 -9.04 -5.80 9.46
CA ARG A 66 -10.20 -6.56 9.93
C ARG A 66 -9.91 -8.06 9.95
N ALA A 67 -10.60 -8.76 10.85
CA ALA A 67 -10.59 -10.22 10.86
C ALA A 67 -11.27 -10.79 9.61
N VAL A 68 -10.79 -11.94 9.15
CA VAL A 68 -11.34 -12.72 8.02
C VAL A 68 -12.52 -13.57 8.47
#